data_AF-A0A7Y0S594-F1
#
_entry.id   AF-A0A7Y0S594-F1
#
_cell.length_a   1.000
_cell.length_b   1.000
_cell.length_c   1.000
_cell.angle_alpha   90.00
_cell.angle_beta   90.00
_cell.angle_gamma   90.00
#
_symmetry.space_group_name_H-M   'P 1'
#
loop_
_entity.id
_entity.type
_entity.pdbx_description
1 polymer ?
#
loop_
_entity_poly.entity_id
_entity_poly.type
_entity_poly.pdbx_seq_one_letter_code
_entity_poly.pdbx_strand_id
1 'polypeptide(L)'
;AAEQLIAESGFQGLSMQKLANEAGVAAGTIYRYFSDKEHLLEELRLNVAKRVATAVQLGVSEEMPLKQRYRTMWLNIWNLASSNLSAISNRVQYESLPCSNSSKARELERQMFAQVDLLFNQGKDEGVFKLLDNEVLSGLSFEASVAL
;
A
#
# COMPACT_ATOMS: atom_id res chain seq x y z
N ALA A 1 -15.18 7.12 -4.22
CA ALA A 1 -16.06 7.34 -3.06
C ALA A 1 -15.32 7.15 -1.73
N ALA A 2 -15.03 5.92 -1.24
CA ALA A 2 -14.41 5.74 0.09
C ALA A 2 -13.01 6.38 0.21
N GLU A 3 -12.10 6.11 -0.72
CA GLU A 3 -10.75 6.72 -0.74
C GLU A 3 -10.82 8.25 -0.81
N GLN A 4 -11.79 8.80 -1.55
CA GLN A 4 -11.99 10.24 -1.70
C GLN A 4 -12.51 10.88 -0.41
N LEU A 5 -13.52 10.28 0.24
CA LEU A 5 -14.01 10.75 1.53
C LEU A 5 -12.94 10.72 2.62
N ILE A 6 -12.07 9.71 2.61
CA ILE A 6 -10.93 9.64 3.53
C ILE A 6 -9.91 10.73 3.19
N ALA A 7 -9.66 10.99 1.92
CA ALA A 7 -8.73 12.06 1.53
C ALA A 7 -9.24 13.45 1.94
N GLU A 8 -10.54 13.70 1.87
CA GLU A 8 -11.14 14.99 2.18
C GLU A 8 -11.41 15.21 3.68
N SER A 9 -11.92 14.18 4.37
CA SER A 9 -12.46 14.30 5.74
C SER A 9 -11.75 13.43 6.76
N GLY A 10 -10.74 12.69 6.35
CA GLY A 10 -10.05 11.70 7.16
C GLY A 10 -10.89 10.49 7.53
N PHE A 11 -10.23 9.51 8.13
CA PHE A 11 -10.85 8.26 8.57
C PHE A 11 -12.06 8.43 9.50
N GLN A 12 -11.92 9.33 10.48
CA GLN A 12 -12.98 9.59 11.46
C GLN A 12 -14.22 10.21 10.79
N GLY A 13 -14.02 10.96 9.71
CA GLY A 13 -15.09 11.58 8.93
C GLY A 13 -15.92 10.62 8.08
N LEU A 14 -15.44 9.39 7.84
CA LEU A 14 -16.13 8.37 7.05
C LEU A 14 -17.31 7.77 7.83
N SER A 15 -18.50 7.76 7.22
CA SER A 15 -19.66 7.01 7.70
C SER A 15 -20.31 6.25 6.56
N MET A 16 -21.00 5.14 6.87
CA MET A 16 -21.69 4.33 5.85
C MET A 16 -22.71 5.15 5.06
N GLN A 17 -23.40 6.08 5.72
CA GLN A 17 -24.36 6.99 5.07
C GLN A 17 -23.67 7.99 4.13
N LYS A 18 -22.57 8.62 4.56
CA LYS A 18 -21.80 9.53 3.69
C LYS A 18 -21.25 8.80 2.48
N LEU A 19 -20.75 7.58 2.68
CA LEU A 19 -20.27 6.74 1.60
C LEU A 19 -21.38 6.38 0.61
N ALA A 20 -22.55 6.01 1.08
CA ALA A 20 -23.70 5.71 0.22
C ALA A 20 -24.09 6.92 -0.63
N ASN A 21 -24.16 8.11 -0.01
CA ASN A 21 -24.44 9.37 -0.71
C ASN A 21 -23.36 9.69 -1.76
N GLU A 22 -22.08 9.58 -1.40
CA GLU A 22 -20.94 9.82 -2.30
C GLU A 22 -20.90 8.82 -3.46
N ALA A 23 -21.26 7.57 -3.21
CA ALA A 23 -21.33 6.52 -4.23
C ALA A 23 -22.61 6.56 -5.07
N GLY A 24 -23.58 7.44 -4.74
CA GLY A 24 -24.86 7.52 -5.44
C GLY A 24 -25.74 6.29 -5.29
N VAL A 25 -25.61 5.55 -4.17
CA VAL A 25 -26.34 4.30 -3.91
C VAL A 25 -27.12 4.38 -2.59
N ALA A 26 -28.14 3.54 -2.43
CA ALA A 26 -28.82 3.39 -1.15
C ALA A 26 -27.90 2.74 -0.11
N ALA A 27 -28.01 3.14 1.16
CA ALA A 27 -27.19 2.59 2.26
C ALA A 27 -27.24 1.06 2.37
N GLY A 28 -28.42 0.45 2.15
CA GLY A 28 -28.58 -1.00 2.13
C GLY A 28 -27.74 -1.71 1.05
N THR A 29 -27.37 -1.02 -0.03
CA THR A 29 -26.47 -1.56 -1.07
C THR A 29 -25.05 -1.71 -0.52
N ILE A 30 -24.55 -0.74 0.25
CA ILE A 30 -23.23 -0.81 0.87
C ILE A 30 -23.18 -2.00 1.85
N TYR A 31 -24.22 -2.18 2.67
CA TYR A 31 -24.29 -3.28 3.64
C TYR A 31 -24.39 -4.69 3.01
N ARG A 32 -24.67 -4.79 1.70
CA ARG A 32 -24.57 -6.07 0.98
C ARG A 32 -23.13 -6.48 0.69
N TYR A 33 -22.22 -5.52 0.59
CA TYR A 33 -20.79 -5.77 0.32
C TYR A 33 -19.97 -5.75 1.60
N PHE A 34 -20.34 -4.91 2.57
CA PHE A 34 -19.58 -4.71 3.80
C PHE A 34 -20.48 -4.83 5.02
N SER A 35 -20.15 -5.76 5.90
CA SER A 35 -20.87 -6.05 7.14
C SER A 35 -20.99 -4.83 8.05
N ASP A 36 -19.93 -4.04 8.14
CA ASP A 36 -19.83 -2.84 8.95
C ASP A 36 -18.73 -1.90 8.41
N LYS A 37 -18.50 -0.80 9.13
CA LYS A 37 -17.47 0.18 8.77
C LYS A 37 -16.06 -0.45 8.83
N GLU A 38 -15.77 -1.31 9.81
CA GLU A 38 -14.44 -1.89 9.99
C GLU A 38 -14.07 -2.83 8.83
N HIS A 39 -14.98 -3.73 8.46
CA HIS A 39 -14.82 -4.62 7.32
C HIS A 39 -14.58 -3.83 6.02
N LEU A 40 -15.31 -2.72 5.82
CA LEU A 40 -15.08 -1.85 4.67
C LEU A 40 -13.66 -1.27 4.63
N LEU A 41 -13.15 -0.87 5.79
CA LEU A 41 -11.83 -0.25 5.92
C LEU A 41 -10.71 -1.26 5.72
N GLU A 42 -10.88 -2.49 6.19
CA GLU A 42 -9.94 -3.59 5.95
C GLU A 42 -9.85 -3.91 4.46
N GLU A 43 -11.00 -4.07 3.78
CA GLU A 43 -11.05 -4.29 2.34
C GLU A 43 -10.45 -3.11 1.55
N LEU A 44 -10.71 -1.88 1.99
CA LEU A 44 -10.11 -0.69 1.38
C LEU A 44 -8.59 -0.68 1.53
N ARG A 45 -8.09 -1.00 2.73
CA ARG A 45 -6.65 -1.06 3.01
C ARG A 45 -5.97 -2.09 2.12
N LEU A 46 -6.53 -3.30 2.02
CA LEU A 46 -6.02 -4.37 1.15
C LEU A 46 -6.04 -3.96 -0.33
N ASN A 47 -7.08 -3.27 -0.78
CA ASN A 47 -7.17 -2.78 -2.15
C ASN A 47 -6.07 -1.76 -2.47
N VAL A 48 -5.87 -0.78 -1.57
CA VAL A 48 -4.82 0.23 -1.70
C VAL A 48 -3.44 -0.42 -1.68
N ALA A 49 -3.18 -1.32 -0.72
CA ALA A 49 -1.93 -2.06 -0.63
C ALA A 49 -1.63 -2.83 -1.92
N LYS A 50 -2.63 -3.52 -2.49
CA LYS A 50 -2.50 -4.27 -3.75
C LYS A 50 -2.15 -3.35 -4.93
N ARG A 51 -2.81 -2.20 -5.04
CA ARG A 51 -2.55 -1.22 -6.09
C ARG A 51 -1.14 -0.64 -5.99
N VAL A 52 -0.71 -0.28 -4.78
CA VAL A 52 0.64 0.21 -4.51
C VAL A 52 1.67 -0.86 -4.85
N ALA A 53 1.50 -2.08 -4.33
CA ALA A 53 2.41 -3.19 -4.60
C ALA A 53 2.56 -3.48 -6.10
N THR A 54 1.44 -3.49 -6.84
CA THR A 54 1.43 -3.67 -8.29
C THR A 54 2.25 -2.59 -8.99
N ALA A 55 2.05 -1.33 -8.62
CA ALA A 55 2.73 -0.21 -9.25
C ALA A 55 4.23 -0.16 -8.89
N VAL A 56 4.59 -0.43 -7.63
CA VAL A 56 6.01 -0.48 -7.19
C VAL A 56 6.78 -1.57 -7.93
N GLN A 57 6.17 -2.74 -8.12
CA GLN A 57 6.83 -3.90 -8.73
C GLN A 57 6.64 -3.96 -10.26
N LEU A 58 6.04 -2.94 -10.87
CA LEU A 58 5.76 -2.90 -12.30
C LEU A 58 7.07 -2.96 -13.10
N GLY A 59 7.14 -3.90 -14.06
CA GLY A 59 8.30 -4.05 -14.94
C GLY A 59 9.55 -4.61 -14.26
N VAL A 60 9.43 -5.16 -13.06
CA VAL A 60 10.52 -5.87 -12.38
C VAL A 60 10.47 -7.35 -12.78
N SER A 61 11.62 -7.88 -13.22
CA SER A 61 11.85 -9.31 -13.45
C SER A 61 13.03 -9.79 -12.61
N GLU A 62 13.00 -11.04 -12.17
CA GLU A 62 14.07 -11.68 -11.39
C GLU A 62 15.35 -11.89 -12.22
N GLU A 63 15.25 -11.92 -13.55
CA GLU A 63 16.39 -12.04 -14.46
C GLU A 63 17.22 -10.75 -14.56
N MET A 64 16.67 -9.63 -14.08
CA MET A 64 17.35 -8.34 -14.11
C MET A 64 18.42 -8.25 -13.01
N PRO A 65 19.56 -7.58 -13.25
CA PRO A 65 20.54 -7.30 -12.20
C PRO A 65 19.91 -6.60 -10.99
N LEU A 66 20.34 -6.95 -9.77
CA LEU A 66 19.81 -6.41 -8.51
C LEU A 66 19.67 -4.89 -8.51
N LYS A 67 20.72 -4.18 -8.94
CA LYS A 67 20.73 -2.71 -8.98
C LYS A 67 19.69 -2.15 -9.96
N GLN A 68 19.42 -2.86 -11.06
CA GLN A 68 18.42 -2.46 -12.04
C GLN A 68 17.00 -2.66 -11.47
N ARG A 69 16.74 -3.82 -10.83
CA ARG A 69 15.48 -4.07 -10.11
C ARG A 69 15.20 -2.98 -9.06
N TYR A 70 16.21 -2.69 -8.22
CA TYR A 70 16.13 -1.61 -7.23
C TYR A 70 15.79 -0.26 -7.88
N ARG A 71 16.49 0.12 -8.95
CA ARG A 71 16.26 1.39 -9.65
C ARG A 71 14.85 1.46 -10.25
N THR A 72 14.36 0.38 -10.85
CA THR A 72 12.99 0.32 -11.38
C THR A 72 11.96 0.54 -10.28
N MET A 73 12.06 -0.20 -9.16
CA MET A 73 11.16 -0.02 -8.02
C MET A 73 11.22 1.39 -7.45
N TRP A 74 12.43 1.95 -7.30
CA TRP A 74 12.63 3.30 -6.79
C TRP A 74 11.96 4.36 -7.69
N LEU A 75 12.13 4.25 -9.01
CA LEU A 75 11.47 5.15 -9.96
C LEU A 75 9.96 4.95 -10.01
N ASN A 76 9.47 3.73 -9.83
CA ASN A 76 8.04 3.47 -9.74
C ASN A 76 7.44 4.16 -8.50
N ILE A 77 8.11 4.12 -7.35
CA ILE A 77 7.67 4.82 -6.13
C ILE A 77 7.69 6.34 -6.34
N TRP A 78 8.73 6.87 -6.97
CA TRP A 78 8.81 8.28 -7.35
C TRP A 78 7.64 8.72 -8.26
N ASN A 79 7.38 7.94 -9.30
CA ASN A 79 6.27 8.20 -10.22
C ASN A 79 4.91 8.10 -9.53
N LEU A 80 4.78 7.16 -8.60
CA LEU A 80 3.60 7.01 -7.77
C LEU A 80 3.36 8.26 -6.89
N ALA A 81 4.40 8.79 -6.25
CA ALA A 81 4.30 10.00 -5.44
C ALA A 81 3.95 11.23 -6.29
N SER A 82 4.51 11.34 -7.50
CA SER A 82 4.23 12.47 -8.41
C SER A 82 2.91 12.37 -9.18
N SER A 83 2.37 11.18 -9.40
CA SER A 83 1.15 10.95 -10.21
C SER A 83 -0.17 11.25 -9.49
N ASN A 84 -0.14 11.97 -8.37
CA ASN A 84 -1.33 12.38 -7.64
C ASN A 84 -2.27 11.19 -7.33
N LEU A 85 -1.69 10.05 -6.94
CA LEU A 85 -2.47 9.08 -6.18
C LEU A 85 -2.84 9.77 -4.87
N SER A 86 -4.06 10.30 -4.81
CA SER A 86 -4.74 10.70 -3.58
C SER A 86 -4.71 9.61 -2.49
N ALA A 87 -4.43 8.35 -2.88
CA ALA A 87 -4.11 7.24 -1.98
C ALA A 87 -2.73 7.34 -1.30
N ILE A 88 -1.70 7.90 -1.96
CA ILE A 88 -0.34 8.05 -1.41
C ILE A 88 -0.21 9.31 -0.57
N SER A 89 -0.91 10.39 -0.94
CA SER A 89 -0.98 11.63 -0.15
C SER A 89 -1.48 11.40 1.28
N ASN A 90 -2.08 10.24 1.55
CA ASN A 90 -2.62 9.87 2.85
C ASN A 90 -1.96 8.61 3.43
N ARG A 91 -0.72 8.28 3.04
CA ARG A 91 0.00 7.12 3.58
C ARG A 91 -0.05 7.06 5.12
N VAL A 92 0.13 8.21 5.79
CA VAL A 92 0.01 8.34 7.25
C VAL A 92 -1.40 7.98 7.75
N GLN A 93 -2.44 8.34 7.00
CA GLN A 93 -3.83 7.98 7.35
C GLN A 93 -4.11 6.50 7.09
N TYR A 94 -3.55 5.92 6.02
CA TYR A 94 -3.67 4.50 5.70
C TYR A 94 -2.93 3.62 6.71
N GLU A 95 -1.74 4.03 7.13
CA GLU A 95 -0.97 3.38 8.21
C GLU A 95 -1.70 3.45 9.56
N SER A 96 -2.47 4.53 9.77
CA SER A 96 -3.30 4.73 10.96
C SER A 96 -4.67 4.04 10.89
N LEU A 97 -5.04 3.42 9.76
CA LEU A 97 -6.29 2.66 9.69
C LEU A 97 -6.24 1.50 10.69
N PRO A 98 -7.34 1.22 11.42
CA PRO A 98 -7.41 0.05 12.27
C PRO A 98 -7.21 -1.18 11.40
N CYS A 99 -6.02 -1.76 11.47
CA CYS A 99 -5.85 -3.14 11.10
C CYS A 99 -6.44 -3.90 12.29
N SER A 100 -7.58 -4.55 12.09
CA SER A 100 -7.94 -5.69 12.92
C SER A 100 -6.64 -6.45 13.17
N ASN A 101 -6.29 -6.76 14.42
CA ASN A 101 -5.03 -7.43 14.78
C ASN A 101 -4.91 -8.86 14.18
N SER A 102 -5.63 -9.15 13.09
CA SER A 102 -5.47 -10.33 12.26
C SER A 102 -4.05 -10.31 11.67
N SER A 103 -3.22 -11.21 12.18
CA SER A 103 -1.95 -11.60 11.56
C SER A 103 -2.12 -11.90 10.07
N LYS A 104 -3.31 -12.33 9.66
CA LYS A 104 -3.69 -12.64 8.30
C LYS A 104 -3.66 -11.44 7.35
N ALA A 105 -4.20 -10.28 7.73
CA ALA A 105 -4.19 -9.11 6.86
C ALA A 105 -2.77 -8.59 6.60
N ARG A 106 -1.93 -8.56 7.65
CA ARG A 106 -0.50 -8.21 7.51
C ARG A 106 0.25 -9.18 6.63
N GLU A 107 -0.01 -10.48 6.77
CA GLU A 107 0.62 -11.50 5.93
C GLU A 107 0.21 -11.35 4.46
N LEU A 108 -1.08 -11.06 4.19
CA LEU A 108 -1.54 -10.76 2.83
C LEU A 108 -0.86 -9.52 2.25
N GLU A 109 -0.75 -8.44 3.01
CA GLU A 109 -0.01 -7.24 2.59
C GLU A 109 1.45 -7.56 2.28
N ARG A 110 2.12 -8.31 3.15
CA ARG A 110 3.51 -8.71 2.96
C ARG A 110 3.70 -9.53 1.68
N GLN A 111 2.80 -10.48 1.42
CA GLN A 111 2.82 -11.29 0.19
C GLN A 111 2.66 -10.46 -1.07
N MET A 112 1.94 -9.32 -1.01
CA MET A 112 1.81 -8.43 -2.17
C MET A 112 3.16 -7.82 -2.58
N PHE A 113 4.09 -7.63 -1.64
CA PHE A 113 5.43 -7.06 -1.89
C PHE A 113 6.54 -8.13 -2.03
N ALA A 114 6.20 -9.35 -2.43
CA ALA A 114 7.15 -10.47 -2.49
C ALA A 114 8.42 -10.18 -3.34
N GLN A 115 8.35 -9.41 -4.43
CA GLN A 115 9.54 -9.08 -5.23
C GLN A 115 10.50 -8.13 -4.50
N VAL A 116 9.97 -7.27 -3.62
CA VAL A 116 10.79 -6.40 -2.75
C VAL A 116 11.55 -7.26 -1.74
N ASP A 117 10.87 -8.23 -1.13
CA ASP A 117 11.51 -9.17 -0.21
C ASP A 117 12.60 -10.00 -0.91
N LEU A 118 12.31 -10.50 -2.10
CA LEU A 118 13.27 -11.25 -2.91
C LEU A 118 14.49 -10.40 -3.27
N LEU A 119 14.29 -9.13 -3.65
CA LEU A 119 15.37 -8.19 -3.94
C LEU A 119 16.32 -8.06 -2.74
N PHE A 120 15.78 -7.80 -1.55
CA PHE A 120 16.61 -7.61 -0.36
C PHE A 120 17.26 -8.91 0.11
N ASN A 121 16.55 -10.04 0.07
CA ASN A 121 17.11 -11.34 0.46
C ASN A 121 18.24 -11.75 -0.46
N GLN A 122 18.04 -11.69 -1.78
CA GLN A 122 19.09 -12.00 -2.74
C GLN A 122 20.30 -11.07 -2.59
N GLY A 123 20.08 -9.77 -2.41
CA GLY A 123 21.19 -8.83 -2.21
C GLY A 123 21.95 -9.05 -0.89
N LYS A 124 21.31 -9.60 0.15
CA LYS A 124 21.99 -10.04 1.37
C LYS A 124 22.82 -11.30 1.12
N ASP A 125 22.26 -12.28 0.43
CA ASP A 125 22.92 -13.55 0.11
C ASP A 125 24.14 -13.34 -0.79
N GLU A 126 24.08 -12.39 -1.72
CA GLU A 126 25.21 -11.98 -2.58
C GLU A 126 26.22 -11.04 -1.88
N GLY A 127 25.98 -10.66 -0.62
CA GLY A 127 26.86 -9.77 0.15
C GLY A 127 26.84 -8.30 -0.31
N VAL A 128 25.86 -7.90 -1.11
CA VAL A 128 25.69 -6.54 -1.64
C VAL A 128 24.99 -5.64 -0.63
N PHE A 129 23.99 -6.17 0.09
CA PHE A 129 23.25 -5.44 1.11
C PHE A 129 23.72 -5.78 2.53
N LYS A 130 23.53 -4.83 3.45
CA LYS A 130 23.79 -5.05 4.87
C LYS A 130 22.81 -6.12 5.40
N LEU A 131 23.28 -6.95 6.33
CA LEU A 131 22.47 -7.97 7.01
C LEU A 131 21.53 -7.33 8.03
N LEU A 132 20.54 -6.60 7.52
CA LEU A 132 19.47 -5.97 8.27
C LEU A 132 18.13 -6.57 7.86
N ASP A 133 17.12 -6.35 8.69
CA ASP A 133 15.74 -6.71 8.35
C ASP A 133 15.27 -5.96 7.09
N ASN A 134 14.41 -6.60 6.29
CA ASN A 134 13.93 -6.03 5.03
C ASN A 134 13.12 -4.74 5.25
N GLU A 135 12.37 -4.63 6.35
CA GLU A 135 11.65 -3.40 6.69
C GLU A 135 12.63 -2.25 6.96
N VAL A 136 13.76 -2.53 7.63
CA VAL A 136 14.81 -1.55 7.89
C VAL A 136 15.51 -1.14 6.58
N LEU A 137 15.82 -2.10 5.71
CA LEU A 137 16.42 -1.79 4.40
C LEU A 137 15.49 -0.95 3.53
N SER A 138 14.19 -1.27 3.51
CA SER A 138 13.16 -0.45 2.84
C SER A 138 13.10 0.95 3.41
N GLY A 139 13.07 1.06 4.75
CA GLY A 139 13.11 2.31 5.50
C GLY A 139 14.29 3.22 5.17
N LEU A 140 15.47 2.63 4.96
CA LEU A 140 16.70 3.37 4.64
C LEU A 140 16.86 3.71 3.15
N SER A 141 15.97 3.20 2.28
CA SER A 141 16.17 3.28 0.82
C SER A 141 14.93 3.77 0.08
N PHE A 142 13.86 2.97 0.02
CA PHE A 142 12.64 3.30 -0.70
C PHE A 142 11.89 4.47 -0.07
N GLU A 143 11.89 4.60 1.25
CA GLU A 143 11.27 5.76 1.93
C GLU A 143 11.87 7.10 1.51
N ALA A 144 13.17 7.13 1.20
CA ALA A 144 13.82 8.34 0.71
C ALA A 144 13.25 8.81 -0.64
N SER A 145 12.69 7.91 -1.45
CA SER A 145 12.03 8.27 -2.71
C SER A 145 10.66 8.93 -2.52
N VAL A 146 10.03 8.73 -1.37
CA VAL A 146 8.71 9.29 -1.02
C VAL A 146 8.85 10.70 -0.44
N ALA A 147 10.00 11.03 0.15
CA ALA A 147 10.27 12.29 0.83
C ALA A 147 10.90 13.39 -0.05
N LEU A 148 11.31 13.05 -1.28
CA LEU A 148 11.94 13.95 -2.24
C LEU A 148 10.91 14.45 -3.27
#